data_AF-A0A067MUF2-F1
#
_entry.id   AF-A0A067MUF2-F1
#
_cell.length_a   1.000
_cell.length_b   1.000
_cell.length_c   1.000
_cell.angle_alpha   90.00
_cell.angle_beta   90.00
_cell.angle_gamma   90.00
#
_symmetry.space_group_name_H-M   'P 1'
#
loop_
_entity.id
_entity.type
_entity.pdbx_description
1 polymer ?
#
loop_
_entity_poly.entity_id
_entity_poly.type
_entity_poly.pdbx_seq_one_letter_code
_entity_poly.pdbx_strand_id
1 'polypeptide(L)'
;YLKMLELSVDGNFRLQLKKKSEEPTDFHLHDGRGYFVPSKEYQEYIDTVVFEPETSTCHGFKAGDILREGKFKDVIVSGMVSVVCSRHGFFLPQGSVDLQKGERYANTDFALAGVLEKCDAIPHITVSYDIACQYEKNFAKRFAANFGHIPDIQSRVAFVIPKMHVYAHTEPCQHLYSLNFKEGSGRTDGEIPERNWSHLNKTSTSTREMSESHRHETIEDNQSDMNHRK
;
A
#
# COMPACT_ATOMS: atom_id res chain seq x y z
N TYR A 1 16.26 5.81 -19.01
CA TYR A 1 16.18 6.04 -17.54
C TYR A 1 15.55 7.36 -17.10
N LEU A 2 15.33 8.35 -17.97
CA LEU A 2 14.70 9.63 -17.57
C LEU A 2 13.17 9.54 -17.34
N LYS A 3 12.53 8.43 -17.74
CA LYS A 3 11.08 8.20 -17.63
C LYS A 3 10.76 6.90 -16.90
N MET A 4 11.24 6.76 -15.67
CA MET A 4 10.94 5.63 -14.79
C MET A 4 10.32 6.13 -13.49
N LEU A 5 9.21 5.52 -13.09
CA LEU A 5 8.58 5.73 -11.79
C LEU A 5 8.99 4.60 -10.85
N GLU A 6 9.41 4.97 -9.64
CA GLU A 6 9.69 4.00 -8.58
C GLU A 6 8.68 4.18 -7.47
N LEU A 7 7.93 3.11 -7.21
CA LEU A 7 6.89 3.00 -6.22
C LEU A 7 7.34 2.05 -5.12
N SER A 8 7.05 2.39 -3.87
CA SER A 8 7.17 1.47 -2.75
C SER A 8 5.79 1.28 -2.14
N VAL A 9 5.48 0.04 -1.81
CA VAL A 9 4.21 -0.36 -1.20
C VAL A 9 4.51 -1.03 0.13
N ASP A 10 3.80 -0.63 1.17
CA ASP A 10 3.92 -1.25 2.48
C ASP A 10 2.68 -1.03 3.36
N GLY A 11 2.42 -1.98 4.25
CA GLY A 11 1.31 -2.00 5.19
C GLY A 11 1.71 -1.56 6.60
N ASN A 12 0.98 -0.60 7.16
CA ASN A 12 1.17 -0.08 8.52
C ASN A 12 0.01 -0.45 9.45
N PHE A 13 0.28 -1.32 10.42
CA PHE A 13 -0.68 -1.83 11.39
C PHE A 13 -0.79 -1.02 12.70
N ARG A 14 -0.15 0.15 12.79
CA ARG A 14 -0.28 1.04 13.95
C ARG A 14 -1.42 2.04 13.82
N LEU A 15 -1.80 2.39 12.58
CA LEU A 15 -2.86 3.36 12.29
C LEU A 15 -4.25 2.70 12.32
N GLN A 16 -4.59 2.16 13.49
CA GLN A 16 -5.86 1.47 13.71
C GLN A 16 -7.04 2.46 13.83
N LEU A 17 -8.27 1.97 13.67
CA LEU A 17 -9.51 2.67 14.00
C LEU A 17 -10.40 1.76 14.84
N LYS A 18 -10.85 2.25 16.01
CA LYS A 18 -11.78 1.51 16.86
C LYS A 18 -13.22 1.67 16.40
N LYS A 19 -14.04 0.66 16.70
CA LYS A 19 -15.48 0.75 16.54
C LYS A 19 -16.03 1.84 17.46
N LYS A 20 -16.81 2.75 16.89
CA LYS A 20 -17.51 3.82 17.61
C LYS A 20 -18.99 3.83 17.26
N SER A 21 -19.77 4.57 18.04
CA SER A 21 -21.13 4.95 17.65
C SER A 21 -21.05 5.80 16.39
N GLU A 22 -21.86 5.49 15.39
CA GLU A 22 -21.98 6.31 14.19
C GLU A 22 -22.46 7.72 14.57
N GLU A 23 -21.79 8.72 14.00
CA GLU A 23 -22.19 10.12 14.09
C GLU A 23 -22.69 10.54 12.71
N PRO A 24 -24.02 10.64 12.47
CA PRO A 24 -24.57 10.87 11.13
C PRO A 24 -24.15 12.19 10.46
N THR A 25 -23.60 13.11 11.23
CA THR A 25 -23.11 14.41 10.77
C THR A 25 -21.64 14.40 10.37
N ASP A 26 -20.91 13.31 10.63
CA ASP A 26 -19.52 13.17 10.25
C ASP A 26 -19.41 12.56 8.85
N PHE A 27 -18.92 13.35 7.90
CA PHE A 27 -18.72 12.95 6.52
C PHE A 27 -17.41 13.53 6.00
N HIS A 28 -16.75 12.80 5.10
CA HIS A 28 -15.45 13.20 4.55
C HIS A 28 -15.65 14.34 3.53
N LEU A 29 -14.95 15.47 3.71
CA LEU A 29 -15.14 16.68 2.90
C LEU A 29 -14.63 16.52 1.45
N HIS A 30 -13.67 15.62 1.26
CA HIS A 30 -12.97 15.45 -0.02
C HIS A 30 -12.63 13.98 -0.32
N ASP A 31 -13.58 13.07 -0.08
CA ASP A 31 -13.39 11.61 -0.25
C ASP A 31 -12.86 11.29 -1.65
N GLY A 32 -11.79 10.49 -1.70
CA GLY A 32 -11.13 10.10 -2.95
C GLY A 32 -10.42 11.23 -3.71
N ARG A 33 -10.30 12.45 -3.15
CA ARG A 33 -9.61 13.57 -3.80
C ARG A 33 -8.22 13.86 -3.22
N GLY A 34 -7.84 13.18 -2.15
CA GLY A 34 -6.53 13.25 -1.52
C GLY A 34 -5.64 12.04 -1.84
N TYR A 35 -5.01 11.49 -0.81
CA TYR A 35 -4.16 10.30 -0.86
C TYR A 35 -4.94 9.01 -0.66
N PHE A 36 -6.05 9.04 0.07
CA PHE A 36 -6.97 7.92 0.15
C PHE A 36 -7.77 7.79 -1.14
N VAL A 37 -8.07 6.54 -1.49
CA VAL A 37 -8.99 6.21 -2.58
C VAL A 37 -10.43 6.58 -2.22
N PRO A 38 -11.36 6.67 -3.20
CA PRO A 38 -12.78 6.85 -2.90
C PRO A 38 -13.32 5.71 -2.02
N SER A 39 -13.84 6.05 -0.84
CA SER A 39 -14.21 5.07 0.19
C SER A 39 -15.32 4.12 -0.28
N LYS A 40 -16.31 4.65 -1.01
CA LYS A 40 -17.43 3.85 -1.53
C LYS A 40 -16.99 2.80 -2.55
N GLU A 41 -16.23 3.21 -3.56
CA GLU A 41 -15.73 2.31 -4.61
C GLU A 41 -14.82 1.23 -4.02
N TYR A 42 -14.01 1.63 -3.04
CA TYR A 42 -13.15 0.71 -2.34
C TYR A 42 -13.93 -0.35 -1.53
N GLN A 43 -14.98 0.07 -0.82
CA GLN A 43 -15.81 -0.84 -0.05
C GLN A 43 -16.54 -1.82 -0.97
N GLU A 44 -17.12 -1.34 -2.07
CA GLU A 44 -17.77 -2.18 -3.10
C GLU A 44 -16.79 -3.22 -3.69
N TYR A 45 -15.53 -2.82 -3.93
CA TYR A 45 -14.48 -3.73 -4.38
C TYR A 45 -14.12 -4.78 -3.33
N ILE A 46 -13.91 -4.38 -2.07
CA ILE A 46 -13.54 -5.32 -0.99
C ILE A 46 -14.66 -6.34 -0.72
N ASP A 47 -15.92 -5.93 -0.86
CA ASP A 47 -17.07 -6.82 -0.65
C ASP A 47 -17.27 -7.84 -1.79
N THR A 48 -16.77 -7.54 -3.00
CA THR A 48 -16.91 -8.40 -4.17
C THR A 48 -15.73 -9.35 -4.38
N VAL A 49 -14.53 -8.97 -3.95
CA VAL A 49 -13.32 -9.75 -4.17
C VAL A 49 -13.26 -10.96 -3.23
N VAL A 50 -13.16 -12.15 -3.82
CA VAL A 50 -12.99 -13.39 -3.07
C VAL A 50 -11.61 -13.41 -2.41
N PHE A 51 -11.58 -13.63 -1.10
CA PHE A 51 -10.34 -13.85 -0.37
C PHE A 51 -9.79 -15.24 -0.66
N GLU A 52 -8.66 -15.31 -1.36
CA GLU A 52 -7.90 -16.54 -1.57
C GLU A 52 -6.64 -16.51 -0.68
N PRO A 53 -6.56 -17.34 0.37
CA PRO A 53 -5.35 -17.44 1.17
C PRO A 53 -4.24 -18.08 0.35
N GLU A 54 -3.20 -17.31 0.03
CA GLU A 54 -1.99 -17.83 -0.62
C GLU A 54 -0.95 -18.21 0.43
N THR A 55 -0.42 -19.43 0.34
CA THR A 55 0.62 -19.91 1.25
C THR A 55 1.98 -19.30 0.86
N SER A 56 2.70 -18.78 1.87
CA SER A 56 4.04 -18.26 1.66
C SER A 56 5.00 -19.36 1.17
N THR A 57 5.61 -19.13 0.01
CA THR A 57 6.56 -20.07 -0.62
C THR A 57 8.02 -19.64 -0.50
N CYS A 58 8.29 -18.36 -0.21
CA CYS A 58 9.66 -17.78 -0.22
C CYS A 58 10.13 -17.32 1.17
N HIS A 59 9.33 -17.50 2.23
CA HIS A 59 9.55 -16.74 3.46
C HIS A 59 9.27 -17.50 4.76
N GLY A 60 10.13 -17.26 5.76
CA GLY A 60 9.95 -17.69 7.16
C GLY A 60 9.35 -16.62 8.08
N PHE A 61 9.24 -15.34 7.68
CA PHE A 61 8.33 -14.44 8.38
C PHE A 61 6.87 -14.80 8.08
N LYS A 62 6.06 -14.53 9.08
CA LYS A 62 4.61 -14.52 9.02
C LYS A 62 4.13 -13.14 8.54
N ALA A 63 4.65 -12.63 7.42
CA ALA A 63 4.05 -11.47 6.76
C ALA A 63 2.77 -11.98 6.09
N GLY A 64 1.63 -11.75 6.74
CA GLY A 64 0.31 -12.29 6.36
C GLY A 64 -0.32 -13.19 7.43
N ASP A 65 0.48 -13.74 8.36
CA ASP A 65 -0.01 -14.62 9.43
C ASP A 65 0.22 -14.00 10.81
N ILE A 66 -0.81 -14.10 11.64
CA ILE A 66 -0.92 -13.59 13.01
C ILE A 66 -1.34 -12.12 13.10
N LEU A 67 -2.63 -11.90 12.78
CA LEU A 67 -3.46 -11.16 13.72
C LEU A 67 -3.27 -11.82 15.10
N ARG A 68 -2.44 -11.23 15.97
CA ARG A 68 -2.33 -11.73 17.35
C ARG A 68 -3.71 -11.58 17.97
N GLU A 69 -4.35 -12.70 18.29
CA GLU A 69 -5.60 -12.72 19.06
C GLU A 69 -5.41 -11.81 20.28
N GLY A 70 -6.19 -10.72 20.33
CA GLY A 70 -6.12 -9.69 21.37
C GLY A 70 -5.66 -8.30 20.91
N LYS A 71 -4.86 -8.15 19.84
CA LYS A 71 -4.37 -6.81 19.40
C LYS A 71 -5.38 -5.97 18.61
N PHE A 72 -6.49 -6.59 18.19
CA PHE A 72 -7.52 -5.99 17.32
C PHE A 72 -8.93 -6.11 17.92
N LYS A 73 -9.04 -6.20 19.25
CA LYS A 73 -10.35 -6.21 19.91
C LYS A 73 -11.02 -4.84 19.71
N ASP A 74 -12.26 -4.86 19.21
CA ASP A 74 -13.08 -3.66 18.93
C ASP A 74 -12.46 -2.70 17.89
N VAL A 75 -11.70 -3.22 16.93
CA VAL A 75 -11.07 -2.47 15.83
C VAL A 75 -11.78 -2.78 14.52
N ILE A 76 -12.16 -1.73 13.76
CA ILE A 76 -12.77 -1.85 12.43
C ILE A 76 -11.74 -1.68 11.30
N VAL A 77 -10.68 -0.90 11.55
CA VAL A 77 -9.52 -0.77 10.65
C VAL A 77 -8.27 -1.19 11.40
N SER A 78 -7.65 -2.27 10.94
CA SER A 78 -6.43 -2.85 11.51
C SER A 78 -5.15 -2.08 11.16
N GLY A 79 -5.20 -1.20 10.16
CA GLY A 79 -4.06 -0.43 9.66
C GLY A 79 -4.38 0.19 8.31
N MET A 80 -3.35 0.65 7.60
CA MET A 80 -3.48 1.12 6.22
C MET A 80 -2.31 0.61 5.37
N VAL A 81 -2.51 0.44 4.08
CA VAL A 81 -1.41 0.25 3.12
C VAL A 81 -1.27 1.52 2.29
N SER A 82 -0.06 1.86 1.85
CA SER A 82 0.11 2.96 0.90
C SER A 82 1.19 2.72 -0.13
N VAL A 83 0.96 3.34 -1.28
CA VAL A 83 1.87 3.45 -2.41
C VAL A 83 2.50 4.84 -2.37
N VAL A 84 3.83 4.85 -2.26
CA VAL A 84 4.62 6.08 -2.16
C VAL A 84 5.71 6.11 -3.23
N CYS A 85 6.17 7.28 -3.61
CA CYS A 85 7.33 7.39 -4.50
C CYS A 85 8.61 7.01 -3.75
N SER A 86 9.30 5.95 -4.19
CA SER A 86 10.53 5.45 -3.54
C SER A 86 11.72 6.40 -3.68
N ARG A 87 11.70 7.32 -4.64
CA ARG A 87 12.79 8.28 -4.85
C ARG A 87 12.65 9.53 -4.00
N HIS A 88 11.45 10.11 -4.01
CA HIS A 88 11.21 11.42 -3.43
C HIS A 88 10.51 11.35 -2.06
N GLY A 89 9.91 10.21 -1.73
CA GLY A 89 9.24 10.02 -0.45
C GLY A 89 7.80 10.52 -0.40
N PHE A 90 7.22 10.91 -1.53
CA PHE A 90 5.87 11.44 -1.60
C PHE A 90 4.79 10.37 -1.45
N PHE A 91 3.74 10.66 -0.68
CA PHE A 91 2.47 9.96 -0.83
C PHE A 91 1.83 10.34 -2.15
N LEU A 92 1.33 9.34 -2.88
CA LEU A 92 0.71 9.52 -4.18
C LEU A 92 -0.81 9.66 -4.05
N PRO A 93 -1.46 10.50 -4.87
CA PRO A 93 -2.91 10.66 -4.83
C PRO A 93 -3.65 9.34 -5.06
N GLN A 94 -4.64 9.05 -4.22
CA GLN A 94 -5.38 7.78 -4.20
C GLN A 94 -4.47 6.54 -4.14
N GLY A 95 -3.35 6.64 -3.43
CA GLY A 95 -2.41 5.55 -3.20
C GLY A 95 -2.55 4.90 -1.82
N SER A 96 -3.51 5.30 -1.00
CA SER A 96 -3.72 4.82 0.36
C SER A 96 -5.09 4.14 0.53
N VAL A 97 -5.13 3.02 1.24
CA VAL A 97 -6.38 2.34 1.62
C VAL A 97 -6.32 1.78 3.04
N ASP A 98 -7.48 1.63 3.66
CA ASP A 98 -7.61 1.00 4.98
C ASP A 98 -7.62 -0.53 4.93
N LEU A 99 -7.05 -1.15 5.96
CA LEU A 99 -6.98 -2.59 6.12
C LEU A 99 -8.06 -3.08 7.08
N GLN A 100 -9.08 -3.78 6.60
CA GLN A 100 -10.19 -4.26 7.45
C GLN A 100 -9.71 -5.34 8.43
N LYS A 101 -8.93 -6.31 7.95
CA LYS A 101 -8.47 -7.45 8.74
C LYS A 101 -7.11 -7.95 8.25
N GLY A 102 -6.08 -7.17 8.53
CA GLY A 102 -4.73 -7.40 8.02
C GLY A 102 -4.59 -6.96 6.56
N GLU A 103 -3.38 -7.06 6.05
CA GLU A 103 -3.07 -6.75 4.66
C GLU A 103 -3.42 -7.93 3.77
N ARG A 104 -4.30 -7.72 2.79
CA ARG A 104 -4.63 -8.66 1.73
C ARG A 104 -4.16 -8.07 0.41
N TYR A 105 -3.90 -8.94 -0.57
CA TYR A 105 -3.55 -8.47 -1.92
C TYR A 105 -4.62 -7.56 -2.53
N ALA A 106 -5.90 -7.78 -2.23
CA ALA A 106 -6.97 -6.89 -2.67
C ALA A 106 -6.76 -5.44 -2.20
N ASN A 107 -6.37 -5.23 -0.93
CA ASN A 107 -6.09 -3.89 -0.41
C ASN A 107 -4.96 -3.23 -1.22
N THR A 108 -3.87 -3.96 -1.40
CA THR A 108 -2.69 -3.49 -2.14
C THR A 108 -2.98 -3.26 -3.63
N ASP A 109 -3.73 -4.15 -4.28
CA ASP A 109 -4.11 -4.04 -5.69
C ASP A 109 -4.91 -2.75 -5.93
N PHE A 110 -5.89 -2.44 -5.08
CA PHE A 110 -6.72 -1.24 -5.22
C PHE A 110 -5.91 0.05 -5.00
N ALA A 111 -5.06 0.09 -3.97
CA ALA A 111 -4.16 1.22 -3.72
C ALA A 111 -3.20 1.46 -4.89
N LEU A 112 -2.65 0.37 -5.46
CA LEU A 112 -1.75 0.45 -6.60
C LEU A 112 -2.48 0.85 -7.88
N ALA A 113 -3.69 0.33 -8.12
CA ALA A 113 -4.54 0.73 -9.25
C ALA A 113 -4.82 2.23 -9.25
N GLY A 114 -5.20 2.81 -8.10
CA GLY A 114 -5.46 4.25 -7.97
C GLY A 114 -4.27 5.12 -8.38
N VAL A 115 -3.03 4.70 -8.09
CA VAL A 115 -1.81 5.39 -8.55
C VAL A 115 -1.57 5.16 -10.04
N LEU A 116 -1.69 3.92 -10.50
CA LEU A 116 -1.34 3.53 -11.87
C LEU A 116 -2.26 4.14 -12.93
N GLU A 117 -3.53 4.37 -12.62
CA GLU A 117 -4.47 5.10 -13.47
C GLU A 117 -3.95 6.51 -13.85
N LYS A 118 -3.18 7.14 -12.96
CA LYS A 118 -2.64 8.49 -13.15
C LYS A 118 -1.26 8.48 -13.83
N CYS A 119 -0.77 7.30 -14.21
CA CYS A 119 0.59 7.06 -14.69
C CYS A 119 0.60 6.38 -16.07
N ASP A 120 -0.42 6.58 -16.89
CA ASP A 120 -0.57 6.02 -18.24
C ASP A 120 0.61 6.36 -19.17
N ALA A 121 1.12 7.59 -19.11
CA ALA A 121 2.23 8.07 -19.93
C ALA A 121 3.61 7.54 -19.49
N ILE A 122 3.70 6.82 -18.38
CA ILE A 122 4.97 6.33 -17.82
C ILE A 122 5.25 4.91 -18.35
N PRO A 123 6.32 4.71 -19.15
CA PRO A 123 6.57 3.43 -19.82
C PRO A 123 7.20 2.39 -18.89
N HIS A 124 7.88 2.81 -17.82
CA HIS A 124 8.60 1.91 -16.92
C HIS A 124 8.28 2.26 -15.46
N ILE A 125 7.79 1.27 -14.73
CA ILE A 125 7.39 1.39 -13.34
C ILE A 125 8.04 0.25 -12.56
N THR A 126 8.81 0.60 -11.52
CA THR A 126 9.35 -0.37 -10.58
C THR A 126 8.54 -0.29 -9.30
N VAL A 127 8.00 -1.42 -8.84
CA VAL A 127 7.22 -1.52 -7.60
C VAL A 127 8.02 -2.33 -6.58
N SER A 128 8.45 -1.67 -5.52
CA SER A 128 9.09 -2.25 -4.36
C SER A 128 8.04 -2.70 -3.36
N TYR A 129 8.06 -3.98 -2.98
CA TYR A 129 7.13 -4.53 -2.01
C TYR A 129 7.78 -5.70 -1.26
N ASP A 130 7.59 -5.78 0.05
CA ASP A 130 8.16 -6.82 0.91
C ASP A 130 7.93 -8.22 0.38
N ILE A 131 6.71 -8.49 -0.07
CA ILE A 131 6.31 -9.79 -0.60
C ILE A 131 6.18 -9.79 -2.12
N ALA A 132 6.95 -8.95 -2.81
CA ALA A 132 6.99 -8.89 -4.28
C ALA A 132 7.13 -10.28 -4.94
N CYS A 133 7.97 -11.18 -4.39
CA CYS A 133 8.13 -12.56 -4.90
C CYS A 133 6.84 -13.39 -4.96
N GLN A 134 5.87 -13.03 -4.12
CA GLN A 134 4.59 -13.73 -4.02
C GLN A 134 3.53 -12.94 -4.78
N TYR A 135 3.49 -11.64 -4.54
CA TYR A 135 2.52 -10.71 -5.12
C TYR A 135 2.53 -10.72 -6.65
N GLU A 136 3.71 -10.76 -7.28
CA GLU A 136 3.89 -10.73 -8.74
C GLU A 136 3.22 -11.92 -9.43
N LYS A 137 3.21 -13.11 -8.81
CA LYS A 137 2.78 -14.37 -9.46
C LYS A 137 1.37 -14.29 -10.07
N ASN A 138 0.45 -13.68 -9.33
CA ASN A 138 -0.95 -13.54 -9.73
C ASN A 138 -1.33 -12.09 -10.07
N PHE A 139 -0.37 -11.15 -10.09
CA PHE A 139 -0.62 -9.73 -10.33
C PHE A 139 -1.39 -9.48 -11.63
N ALA A 140 -0.91 -10.05 -12.75
CA ALA A 140 -1.56 -9.86 -14.05
C ALA A 140 -2.99 -10.39 -14.08
N LYS A 141 -3.24 -11.55 -13.44
CA LYS A 141 -4.59 -12.13 -13.34
C LYS A 141 -5.52 -11.25 -12.51
N ARG A 142 -5.06 -10.76 -11.35
CA ARG A 142 -5.86 -9.89 -10.46
C ARG A 142 -6.16 -8.53 -11.11
N PHE A 143 -5.18 -7.94 -11.79
CA PHE A 143 -5.35 -6.68 -12.50
C PHE A 143 -6.27 -6.80 -13.71
N ALA A 144 -6.14 -7.86 -14.51
CA ALA A 144 -7.05 -8.08 -15.63
C ALA A 144 -8.51 -8.30 -15.19
N ALA A 145 -8.71 -8.97 -14.04
CA ALA A 145 -10.05 -9.26 -13.52
C ALA A 145 -10.76 -8.03 -12.94
N ASN A 146 -10.02 -7.13 -12.29
CA ASN A 146 -10.61 -6.05 -11.48
C ASN A 146 -10.30 -4.64 -11.98
N PHE A 147 -9.22 -4.46 -12.74
CA PHE A 147 -8.69 -3.16 -13.16
C PHE A 147 -8.38 -3.15 -14.67
N GLY A 148 -9.23 -3.80 -15.47
CA GLY A 148 -9.04 -3.97 -16.92
C GLY A 148 -9.05 -2.66 -17.71
N HIS A 149 -9.50 -1.56 -17.12
CA HIS A 149 -9.42 -0.21 -17.69
C HIS A 149 -8.02 0.41 -17.63
N ILE A 150 -7.07 -0.20 -16.90
CA ILE A 150 -5.67 0.24 -16.83
C ILE A 150 -4.86 -0.55 -17.87
N PRO A 151 -4.59 0.01 -19.07
CA PRO A 151 -3.97 -0.76 -20.15
C PRO A 151 -2.49 -1.08 -19.89
N ASP A 152 -2.08 -2.20 -20.47
CA ASP A 152 -0.68 -2.63 -20.66
C ASP A 152 0.18 -2.67 -19.39
N ILE A 153 -0.45 -2.77 -18.21
CA ILE A 153 0.26 -2.60 -16.94
C ILE A 153 1.36 -3.66 -16.72
N GLN A 154 1.10 -4.90 -17.12
CA GLN A 154 2.05 -6.00 -16.97
C GLN A 154 3.35 -5.76 -17.74
N SER A 155 3.29 -5.08 -18.89
CA SER A 155 4.48 -4.78 -19.70
C SER A 155 5.31 -3.63 -19.13
N ARG A 156 4.71 -2.79 -18.28
CA ARG A 156 5.30 -1.57 -17.72
C ARG A 156 5.83 -1.76 -16.30
N VAL A 157 5.25 -2.69 -15.54
CA VAL A 157 5.57 -2.91 -14.13
C VAL A 157 6.62 -4.01 -13.97
N ALA A 158 7.61 -3.74 -13.12
CA ALA A 158 8.50 -4.75 -12.60
C ALA A 158 8.57 -4.69 -11.08
N PHE A 159 8.66 -5.86 -10.45
CA PHE A 159 8.69 -5.97 -9.00
C PHE A 159 10.10 -6.14 -8.44
N VAL A 160 10.32 -5.56 -7.27
CA VAL A 160 11.56 -5.67 -6.48
C VAL A 160 11.21 -5.75 -5.00
N ILE A 161 12.15 -6.21 -4.18
CA ILE A 161 12.01 -6.25 -2.72
C ILE A 161 12.94 -5.16 -2.12
N PRO A 162 12.48 -4.40 -1.11
CA PRO A 162 13.33 -3.43 -0.42
C PRO A 162 14.64 -4.06 0.11
N LYS A 163 15.71 -3.27 0.16
CA LYS A 163 17.07 -3.78 0.41
C LYS A 163 17.24 -4.47 1.76
N MET A 164 16.52 -4.04 2.79
CA MET A 164 16.59 -4.68 4.12
C MET A 164 15.74 -5.95 4.16
N HIS A 165 14.60 -5.92 3.48
CA HIS A 165 13.63 -7.02 3.49
C HIS A 165 14.11 -8.20 2.65
N VAL A 166 14.82 -7.95 1.53
CA VAL A 166 15.25 -9.00 0.59
C VAL A 166 16.08 -10.11 1.27
N TYR A 167 16.88 -9.79 2.28
CA TYR A 167 17.70 -10.76 3.00
C TYR A 167 16.90 -11.81 3.77
N ALA A 168 15.64 -11.52 4.09
CA ALA A 168 14.74 -12.47 4.74
C ALA A 168 14.06 -13.44 3.75
N HIS A 169 14.31 -13.30 2.45
CA HIS A 169 13.81 -14.22 1.41
C HIS A 169 14.86 -15.26 1.04
N THR A 170 14.40 -16.31 0.35
CA THR A 170 15.29 -17.32 -0.23
C THR A 170 16.33 -16.71 -1.16
N GLU A 171 17.49 -17.36 -1.28
CA GLU A 171 18.60 -16.92 -2.14
C GLU A 171 18.16 -16.58 -3.58
N PRO A 172 17.30 -17.36 -4.27
CA PRO A 172 16.80 -16.96 -5.59
C PRO A 172 16.08 -15.61 -5.59
N CYS A 173 15.30 -15.30 -4.55
CA CYS A 173 14.62 -14.00 -4.44
C CYS A 173 15.64 -12.87 -4.25
N GLN A 174 16.71 -13.11 -3.50
CA GLN A 174 17.80 -12.14 -3.29
C GLN A 174 18.52 -11.76 -4.58
N HIS A 175 18.49 -12.61 -5.59
CA HIS A 175 19.04 -12.28 -6.91
C HIS A 175 17.98 -11.69 -7.84
N LEU A 176 16.80 -12.31 -7.93
CA LEU A 176 15.78 -11.93 -8.91
C LEU A 176 15.09 -10.59 -8.60
N TYR A 177 14.88 -10.29 -7.31
CA TYR A 177 14.12 -9.11 -6.87
C TYR A 177 15.00 -8.01 -6.28
N SER A 178 16.33 -8.12 -6.38
CA SER A 178 17.25 -7.15 -5.80
C SER A 178 17.29 -5.85 -6.60
N LEU A 179 17.06 -4.73 -5.91
CA LEU A 179 17.26 -3.39 -6.42
C LEU A 179 18.67 -3.13 -6.97
N ASN A 180 19.70 -3.86 -6.48
CA ASN A 180 21.08 -3.70 -6.98
C ASN A 180 21.27 -4.29 -8.39
N PHE A 181 20.45 -5.26 -8.77
CA PHE A 181 20.49 -5.89 -10.10
C PHE A 181 19.38 -5.39 -11.02
N LYS A 182 18.39 -4.68 -10.46
CA LYS A 182 17.29 -4.13 -11.25
C LYS A 182 17.73 -2.88 -12.00
N GLU A 183 17.70 -3.01 -13.32
CA GLU A 183 18.01 -1.96 -14.26
C GLU A 183 17.22 -0.67 -13.96
N GLY A 184 17.93 0.46 -13.77
CA GLY A 184 17.33 1.78 -13.57
C GLY A 184 17.01 2.18 -12.14
N SER A 185 17.21 1.28 -11.17
CA SER A 185 16.96 1.52 -9.75
C SER A 185 17.89 2.54 -9.10
N GLY A 186 19.01 2.87 -9.77
CA GLY A 186 20.00 3.83 -9.24
C GLY A 186 20.49 3.46 -7.84
N ARG A 187 20.32 4.37 -6.88
CA ARG A 187 20.66 4.15 -5.45
C ARG A 187 19.44 3.97 -4.55
N THR A 188 18.26 3.76 -5.12
CA THR A 188 17.01 3.54 -4.36
C THR A 188 17.14 2.29 -3.48
N ASP A 189 16.59 2.37 -2.26
CA ASP A 189 16.60 1.27 -1.29
C ASP A 189 15.23 0.61 -1.09
N GLY A 190 14.14 1.26 -1.49
CA GLY A 190 12.78 0.74 -1.31
C GLY A 190 12.18 0.97 0.08
N GLU A 191 12.96 1.48 1.04
CA GLU A 191 12.65 1.61 2.48
C GLU A 191 11.94 2.93 2.84
N ILE A 192 11.51 3.69 1.84
CA ILE A 192 10.79 4.96 2.05
C ILE A 192 9.52 4.80 2.90
N PRO A 193 8.66 3.77 2.70
CA PRO A 193 7.45 3.63 3.49
C PRO A 193 7.75 3.60 5.00
N GLU A 194 8.78 2.84 5.42
CA GLU A 194 9.15 2.74 6.83
C GLU A 194 9.59 4.08 7.45
N ARG A 195 10.29 4.90 6.66
CA ARG A 195 10.63 6.27 7.06
C ARG A 195 9.38 7.14 7.19
N ASN A 196 8.43 7.01 6.25
CA ASN A 196 7.17 7.75 6.30
C ASN A 196 6.32 7.29 7.50
N TRP A 197 6.26 5.99 7.78
CA TRP A 197 5.58 5.43 8.95
C TRP A 197 6.15 5.93 10.26
N SER A 198 7.46 6.08 10.38
CA SER A 198 8.05 6.65 11.60
C SER A 198 7.50 8.04 11.95
N HIS A 199 7.07 8.81 10.95
CA HIS A 199 6.44 10.11 11.13
C HIS A 199 4.94 9.96 11.38
N LEU A 200 4.24 9.25 10.49
CA LEU A 200 2.78 9.13 10.54
C LEU A 200 2.29 8.37 11.79
N ASN A 201 3.09 7.42 12.30
CA ASN A 201 2.76 6.69 13.52
C ASN A 201 2.60 7.56 14.76
N LYS A 202 3.09 8.81 14.74
CA LYS A 202 2.89 9.77 15.84
C LYS A 202 1.43 10.19 15.99
N THR A 203 0.61 10.09 14.93
CA THR A 203 -0.82 10.40 14.98
C THR A 203 -1.68 9.20 15.37
N SER A 204 -1.11 7.99 15.42
CA SER A 204 -1.86 6.75 15.63
C SER A 204 -2.76 6.73 16.86
N THR A 205 -2.34 7.37 17.96
CA THR A 205 -3.13 7.39 19.20
C THR A 205 -4.33 8.32 19.12
N SER A 206 -4.22 9.46 18.44
CA SER A 206 -5.34 10.38 18.24
C SER A 206 -6.29 9.87 17.16
N THR A 207 -5.76 9.44 16.02
CA THR A 207 -6.57 8.99 14.87
C THR A 207 -7.34 7.71 15.16
N ARG A 208 -6.85 6.85 16.07
CA ARG A 208 -7.55 5.61 16.46
C ARG A 208 -8.87 5.84 17.15
N GLU A 209 -9.03 7.00 17.79
CA GLU A 209 -10.24 7.39 18.49
C GLU A 209 -11.02 8.45 17.70
N MET A 210 -10.70 8.71 16.43
CA MET A 210 -11.53 9.58 15.59
C MET A 210 -12.69 8.79 14.98
N SER A 211 -13.63 9.48 14.34
CA SER A 211 -14.54 8.87 13.38
C SER A 211 -13.80 8.53 12.08
N GLU A 212 -14.41 7.76 11.20
CA GLU A 212 -13.75 7.29 9.96
C GLU A 212 -13.35 8.45 9.04
N SER A 213 -14.29 9.36 8.78
CA SER A 213 -14.07 10.53 7.91
C SER A 213 -12.95 11.42 8.45
N HIS A 214 -13.07 11.84 9.71
CA HIS A 214 -12.09 12.72 10.35
C HIS A 214 -10.71 12.06 10.50
N ARG A 215 -10.65 10.73 10.67
CA ARG A 215 -9.40 9.98 10.67
C ARG A 215 -8.67 10.13 9.33
N HIS A 216 -9.35 9.91 8.20
CA HIS A 216 -8.72 10.08 6.88
C HIS A 216 -8.24 11.51 6.70
N GLU A 217 -9.08 12.51 6.95
CA GLU A 217 -8.71 13.92 6.79
C GLU A 217 -7.48 14.31 7.63
N THR A 218 -7.41 13.83 8.89
CA THR A 218 -6.25 14.06 9.75
C THR A 218 -4.99 13.39 9.20
N ILE A 219 -5.12 12.17 8.68
CA ILE A 219 -3.99 11.44 8.09
C ILE A 219 -3.53 12.16 6.81
N GLU A 220 -4.45 12.58 5.95
CA GLU A 220 -4.17 13.28 4.70
C GLU A 220 -3.54 14.66 4.92
N ASP A 221 -3.94 15.38 5.97
CA ASP A 221 -3.29 16.63 6.37
C ASP A 221 -1.82 16.39 6.74
N ASN A 222 -1.54 15.33 7.51
CA ASN A 222 -0.16 14.95 7.86
C ASN A 222 0.63 14.49 6.64
N GLN A 223 0.02 13.72 5.73
CA GLN A 223 0.65 13.32 4.47
C GLN A 223 0.96 14.54 3.59
N SER A 224 0.09 15.56 3.59
CA SER A 224 0.29 16.82 2.87
C SER A 224 1.45 17.63 3.44
N ASP A 225 1.52 17.80 4.76
CA ASP A 225 2.67 18.44 5.42
C ASP A 225 3.98 17.67 5.14
N MET A 226 3.93 16.35 5.20
CA MET A 226 5.09 15.51 4.86
C MET A 226 5.53 15.71 3.41
N ASN A 227 4.60 15.75 2.46
CA ASN A 227 4.88 15.99 1.05
C ASN A 227 5.42 17.40 0.80
N HIS A 228 4.91 18.42 1.50
CA HIS A 228 5.38 19.81 1.38
C HIS A 228 6.84 20.00 1.80
N ARG A 229 7.35 19.17 2.71
CA ARG A 229 8.72 19.26 3.25
C ARG A 229 9.79 18.54 2.41
N LYS A 230 9.44 17.98 1.25
CA LYS A 230 10.34 17.20 0.40
C LYS A 230 10.87 17.99 -0.79
#